data_AF-A0AAD9Q3P4-F1
#
_entry.id   AF-A0AAD9Q3P4-F1
#
_cell.length_a   1.000
_cell.length_b   1.000
_cell.length_c   1.000
_cell.angle_alpha   90.00
_cell.angle_beta   90.00
_cell.angle_gamma   90.00
#
_symmetry.space_group_name_H-M   'P 1'
#
loop_
_entity.id
_entity.type
_entity.pdbx_description
1 polymer ?
#
loop_
_entity_poly.entity_id
_entity_poly.type
_entity_poly.pdbx_seq_one_letter_code
_entity_poly.pdbx_strand_id
1 'polypeptide(L)'
;MLLEINLVTFQFGPTYGRKMMSGYVRSKGLTLSGKQNLLAEHKWPDVNQQVVYPIKDVLVEMENPMMINLLDPVVQFCISFVTMNVAEISLKRLVASWNSHPIEGNCDRIPDVVSQRTSRVHSVNPAMIPSMEDAVQMYTDAGGHITHDSSFGIDPLASSDTLINQRETEFIRDNLAFEEIYSNTINGDGSLMVSAVLSFINTRNLSC
;
A
#
# COMPACT_ATOMS: atom_id res chain seq x y z
N MET A 1 7.10 -7.54 -2.94
CA MET A 1 6.94 -6.06 -2.92
C MET A 1 5.50 -5.62 -3.15
N LEU A 2 4.66 -6.42 -3.83
CA LEU A 2 3.24 -6.13 -4.06
C LEU A 2 2.29 -6.71 -2.99
N LEU A 3 2.72 -7.58 -2.08
CA LEU A 3 1.84 -8.15 -1.02
C LEU A 3 1.60 -7.23 0.19
N GLU A 4 2.29 -6.10 0.31
CA GLU A 4 2.25 -5.28 1.53
C GLU A 4 1.12 -4.24 1.58
N ILE A 5 0.46 -3.95 0.47
CA ILE A 5 -0.59 -2.93 0.45
C ILE A 5 -1.95 -3.51 0.86
N ASN A 6 -2.19 -4.80 0.61
CA ASN A 6 -3.46 -5.47 0.96
C ASN A 6 -3.70 -5.62 2.47
N LEU A 7 -2.64 -5.59 3.29
CA LEU A 7 -2.82 -5.53 4.74
C LEU A 7 -3.12 -4.10 5.20
N VAL A 8 -2.36 -3.10 4.71
CA VAL A 8 -2.28 -1.77 5.32
C VAL A 8 -3.59 -0.99 5.30
N THR A 9 -4.46 -1.18 4.31
CA THR A 9 -5.66 -0.33 4.14
C THR A 9 -6.93 -0.83 4.82
N PHE A 10 -7.11 -2.15 5.02
CA PHE A 10 -8.38 -2.68 5.57
C PHE A 10 -8.27 -3.26 6.99
N GLN A 11 -7.07 -3.63 7.47
CA GLN A 11 -6.92 -4.28 8.80
C GLN A 11 -5.99 -3.57 9.79
N PHE A 12 -5.11 -2.65 9.36
CA PHE A 12 -4.01 -2.21 10.23
C PHE A 12 -3.89 -0.69 10.32
N GLY A 13 -4.60 -0.12 11.30
CA GLY A 13 -4.44 1.27 11.71
C GLY A 13 -3.01 1.64 12.20
N PRO A 14 -2.76 2.93 12.50
CA PRO A 14 -1.43 3.54 12.72
C PRO A 14 -0.55 2.93 13.83
N THR A 15 -1.10 2.01 14.64
CA THR A 15 -0.41 1.28 15.70
C THR A 15 0.52 0.19 15.16
N TYR A 16 0.29 -0.29 13.93
CA TYR A 16 0.99 -1.43 13.32
C TYR A 16 2.44 -1.12 12.90
N GLY A 17 2.65 -0.07 12.09
CA GLY A 17 3.99 0.34 11.65
C GLY A 17 4.92 0.73 12.80
N ARG A 18 4.36 1.27 13.89
CA ARG A 18 5.09 1.63 15.12
C ARG A 18 5.70 0.43 15.83
N LYS A 19 4.92 -0.62 16.06
CA LYS A 19 5.40 -1.78 16.83
C LYS A 19 6.24 -2.75 16.00
N MET A 20 5.96 -2.89 14.71
CA MET A 20 6.78 -3.65 13.75
C MET A 20 8.18 -3.07 13.64
N MET A 21 8.31 -1.76 13.37
CA MET A 21 9.63 -1.12 13.26
C MET A 21 10.41 -1.19 14.57
N SER A 22 9.73 -1.00 15.70
CA SER A 22 10.36 -1.12 17.03
C SER A 22 10.82 -2.56 17.32
N GLY A 23 10.04 -3.57 16.96
CA GLY A 23 10.38 -4.99 17.12
C GLY A 23 11.54 -5.41 16.22
N TYR A 24 11.50 -5.04 14.94
CA TYR A 24 12.55 -5.35 13.96
C TYR A 24 13.90 -4.72 14.30
N VAL A 25 13.91 -3.45 14.71
CA VAL A 25 15.13 -2.75 15.11
C VAL A 25 15.74 -3.44 16.35
N ARG A 26 14.90 -3.82 17.31
CA ARG A 26 15.32 -4.52 18.52
C ARG A 26 15.84 -5.93 18.24
N SER A 27 15.23 -6.65 17.29
CA SER A 27 15.68 -7.99 16.87
C SER A 27 17.03 -7.96 16.15
N LYS A 28 17.38 -6.86 15.48
CA LYS A 28 18.71 -6.63 14.88
C LYS A 28 19.75 -6.10 15.86
N GLY A 29 19.43 -6.02 17.17
CA GLY A 29 20.35 -5.50 18.20
C GLY A 29 20.60 -3.98 18.09
N LEU A 30 19.83 -3.28 17.26
CA LEU A 30 19.90 -1.84 17.14
C LEU A 30 19.02 -1.22 18.24
N THR A 31 19.53 -0.21 18.93
CA THR A 31 18.72 0.60 19.84
C THR A 31 18.45 1.93 19.15
N LEU A 32 17.26 2.10 18.56
CA LEU A 32 16.84 3.44 18.18
C LEU A 32 16.56 4.22 19.45
N SER A 33 17.26 5.33 19.66
CA SER A 33 16.86 6.26 20.72
C SER A 33 15.44 6.73 20.43
N GLY A 34 14.61 6.96 21.45
CA GLY A 34 13.20 7.34 21.28
C GLY A 34 12.99 8.54 20.34
N LYS A 35 13.98 9.41 20.15
CA LYS A 35 13.95 10.54 19.21
C LYS A 35 14.03 10.14 17.73
N GLN A 36 14.74 9.06 17.39
CA GLN A 36 14.89 8.59 16.01
C GLN A 36 13.68 7.78 15.55
N ASN A 37 13.07 7.02 16.47
CA ASN A 37 11.82 6.30 16.19
C ASN A 37 10.67 7.28 15.89
N LEU A 38 10.60 8.40 16.62
CA LEU A 38 9.57 9.43 16.41
C LEU A 38 9.56 9.99 14.97
N LEU A 39 10.71 10.13 14.32
CA LEU A 39 10.79 10.69 12.96
C LEU A 39 10.18 9.76 11.90
N ALA A 40 10.46 8.45 12.00
CA ALA A 40 9.82 7.45 11.15
C ALA A 40 8.33 7.27 11.51
N GLU A 41 8.01 7.32 12.81
CA GLU A 41 6.63 7.24 13.31
C GLU A 41 5.76 8.41 12.85
N HIS A 42 6.32 9.62 12.72
CA HIS A 42 5.63 10.82 12.23
C HIS A 42 5.29 10.76 10.73
N LYS A 43 5.76 9.75 9.98
CA LYS A 43 5.41 9.58 8.57
C LYS A 43 4.13 8.81 8.34
N TRP A 44 3.75 7.93 9.27
CA TRP A 44 2.55 7.11 9.10
C TRP A 44 1.25 7.90 8.98
N PRO A 45 1.04 9.02 9.70
CA PRO A 45 -0.10 9.89 9.46
C PRO A 45 -0.17 10.40 8.02
N ASP A 46 0.96 10.78 7.42
CA ASP A 46 1.03 11.27 6.04
C ASP A 46 0.66 10.17 5.04
N VAL A 47 1.17 8.95 5.26
CA VAL A 47 0.80 7.77 4.46
C VAL A 47 -0.70 7.51 4.55
N ASN A 48 -1.27 7.54 5.76
CA ASN A 48 -2.71 7.32 5.93
C ASN A 48 -3.52 8.39 5.20
N GLN A 49 -3.13 9.65 5.34
CA GLN A 49 -3.85 10.77 4.73
C GLN A 49 -3.81 10.74 3.19
N GLN A 50 -2.68 10.32 2.60
CA GLN A 50 -2.49 10.37 1.15
C GLN A 50 -2.76 9.05 0.43
N VAL A 51 -2.75 7.92 1.14
CA VAL A 51 -2.92 6.60 0.53
C VAL A 51 -4.18 5.94 1.04
N VAL A 52 -4.31 5.81 2.37
CA VAL A 52 -5.32 4.94 2.97
C VAL A 52 -6.71 5.56 2.97
N TYR A 53 -6.84 6.78 3.48
CA TYR A 53 -8.15 7.41 3.64
C TYR A 53 -8.85 7.70 2.31
N PRO A 54 -8.19 8.25 1.27
CA PRO A 54 -8.85 8.48 -0.01
C PRO A 54 -9.41 7.20 -0.63
N ILE A 55 -8.66 6.09 -0.57
CA ILE A 55 -9.13 4.79 -1.04
C ILE A 55 -10.30 4.28 -0.19
N LYS A 56 -10.17 4.37 1.14
CA LYS A 56 -11.19 3.92 2.07
C LYS A 56 -12.51 4.67 1.87
N ASP A 57 -12.45 5.98 1.67
CA ASP A 57 -13.64 6.82 1.47
C ASP A 57 -14.42 6.34 0.24
N VAL A 58 -13.73 6.07 -0.88
CA VAL A 58 -14.35 5.48 -2.07
C VAL A 58 -14.97 4.11 -1.80
N LEU A 59 -14.26 3.22 -1.10
CA LEU A 59 -14.79 1.87 -0.80
C LEU A 59 -16.03 1.92 0.10
N VAL A 60 -16.04 2.81 1.09
CA VAL A 60 -17.21 3.03 1.97
C VAL A 60 -18.38 3.58 1.16
N GLU A 61 -18.14 4.49 0.23
CA GLU A 61 -19.17 5.02 -0.67
C GLU A 61 -19.72 3.96 -1.63
N MET A 62 -18.93 2.94 -2.00
CA MET A 62 -19.41 1.79 -2.79
C MET A 62 -20.16 0.76 -1.94
N GLU A 63 -19.74 0.52 -0.70
CA GLU A 63 -20.35 -0.48 0.19
C GLU A 63 -21.73 -0.04 0.70
N ASN A 64 -21.88 1.22 1.11
CA ASN A 64 -23.11 1.75 1.68
C ASN A 64 -24.36 1.55 0.78
N PRO A 65 -24.32 1.81 -0.54
CA PRO A 65 -25.41 1.52 -1.47
C PRO A 65 -25.43 0.07 -1.98
N MET A 66 -24.64 -0.85 -1.41
CA MET A 66 -24.49 -2.24 -1.84
C MET A 66 -24.04 -2.40 -3.30
N MET A 67 -23.20 -1.50 -3.81
CA MET A 67 -22.66 -1.62 -5.19
C MET A 67 -21.64 -2.76 -5.32
N ILE A 68 -21.07 -3.19 -4.21
CA ILE A 68 -20.11 -4.28 -4.12
C ILE A 68 -20.60 -5.33 -3.12
N ASN A 69 -20.41 -6.61 -3.46
CA ASN A 69 -20.67 -7.72 -2.56
C ASN A 69 -19.35 -8.26 -1.99
N LEU A 70 -19.01 -7.84 -0.77
CA LEU A 70 -17.78 -8.28 -0.08
C LEU A 70 -17.80 -9.76 0.33
N LEU A 71 -18.87 -10.51 0.08
CA LEU A 71 -18.90 -11.97 0.27
C LEU A 71 -18.46 -12.75 -0.98
N ASP A 72 -18.39 -12.10 -2.14
CA ASP A 72 -17.97 -12.73 -3.40
C ASP A 72 -16.44 -12.66 -3.56
N PRO A 73 -15.72 -13.80 -3.56
CA PRO A 73 -14.27 -13.83 -3.70
C PRO A 73 -13.74 -13.12 -4.96
N VAL A 74 -14.51 -13.14 -6.07
CA VAL A 74 -14.14 -12.46 -7.31
C VAL A 74 -14.22 -10.94 -7.12
N VAL A 75 -15.27 -10.45 -6.47
CA VAL A 75 -15.41 -9.02 -6.13
C VAL A 75 -14.30 -8.58 -5.18
N GLN A 76 -14.00 -9.38 -4.15
CA GLN A 76 -12.88 -9.11 -3.23
C GLN A 76 -11.55 -8.99 -3.99
N PHE A 77 -11.31 -9.88 -4.96
CA PHE A 77 -10.14 -9.81 -5.83
C PHE A 77 -10.11 -8.54 -6.67
N CYS A 78 -11.21 -8.20 -7.37
CA CYS A 78 -11.27 -6.99 -8.19
C CYS A 78 -10.99 -5.72 -7.37
N ILE A 79 -11.58 -5.62 -6.17
CA ILE A 79 -11.34 -4.52 -5.24
C ILE A 79 -9.85 -4.49 -4.84
N SER A 80 -9.28 -5.62 -4.45
CA SER A 80 -7.88 -5.72 -4.05
C SER A 80 -6.95 -5.29 -5.18
N PHE A 81 -7.15 -5.81 -6.39
CA PHE A 81 -6.35 -5.46 -7.55
C PHE A 81 -6.34 -3.95 -7.84
N VAL A 82 -7.52 -3.31 -7.89
CA VAL A 82 -7.60 -1.87 -8.18
C VAL A 82 -7.00 -1.04 -7.04
N THR A 83 -7.39 -1.34 -5.79
CA THR A 83 -6.91 -0.60 -4.61
C THR A 83 -5.40 -0.70 -4.45
N MET A 84 -4.81 -1.87 -4.69
CA MET A 84 -3.36 -2.08 -4.61
C MET A 84 -2.60 -1.27 -5.64
N ASN A 85 -3.05 -1.25 -6.90
CA ASN A 85 -2.39 -0.49 -7.96
C ASN A 85 -2.48 1.03 -7.69
N VAL A 86 -3.64 1.51 -7.24
CA VAL A 86 -3.80 2.93 -6.85
C VAL A 86 -2.89 3.29 -5.67
N ALA A 87 -2.85 2.45 -4.64
CA ALA A 87 -2.00 2.68 -3.47
C ALA A 87 -0.50 2.57 -3.80
N GLU A 88 -0.10 1.70 -4.74
CA GLU A 88 1.29 1.62 -5.18
C GLU A 88 1.76 2.94 -5.81
N ILE A 89 0.95 3.52 -6.70
CA ILE A 89 1.23 4.83 -7.30
C ILE A 89 1.25 5.90 -6.21
N SER A 90 0.31 5.85 -5.28
CA SER A 90 0.24 6.80 -4.16
C SER A 90 1.52 6.79 -3.33
N LEU A 91 2.01 5.60 -2.96
CA LEU A 91 3.24 5.42 -2.20
C LEU A 91 4.47 5.91 -2.99
N LYS A 92 4.56 5.57 -4.28
CA LYS A 92 5.65 6.05 -5.15
C LYS A 92 5.69 7.58 -5.20
N ARG A 93 4.54 8.23 -5.39
CA ARG A 93 4.44 9.70 -5.45
C ARG A 93 4.72 10.34 -4.10
N LEU A 94 4.23 9.76 -3.00
CA LEU A 94 4.50 10.23 -1.65
C LEU A 94 6.00 10.19 -1.34
N VAL A 95 6.68 9.08 -1.65
CA VAL A 95 8.14 8.95 -1.44
C VAL A 95 8.91 9.94 -2.31
N ALA A 96 8.53 10.13 -3.57
CA ALA A 96 9.16 11.10 -4.45
C ALA A 96 8.98 12.55 -3.94
N SER A 97 7.77 12.92 -3.53
CA SER A 97 7.49 14.22 -2.93
C SER A 97 8.26 14.41 -1.62
N TRP A 98 8.34 13.36 -0.81
CA TRP A 98 9.14 13.34 0.40
C TRP A 98 10.63 13.59 0.12
N ASN A 99 11.21 13.01 -0.91
CA ASN A 99 12.65 13.20 -1.12
C ASN A 99 13.00 14.55 -1.75
N SER A 100 12.01 15.22 -2.35
CA SER A 100 12.16 16.51 -3.02
C SER A 100 11.75 17.73 -2.19
N HIS A 101 11.14 17.56 -1.01
CA HIS A 101 10.74 18.70 -0.17
C HIS A 101 11.94 19.34 0.59
N PRO A 102 11.92 20.68 0.82
CA PRO A 102 12.88 21.33 1.71
C PRO A 102 12.61 20.96 3.17
N ILE A 103 13.67 20.64 3.94
CA ILE A 103 13.53 20.42 5.38
C ILE A 103 13.29 21.76 6.08
N GLU A 104 12.22 21.83 6.90
CA GLU A 104 11.85 23.04 7.65
C GLU A 104 13.01 23.61 8.47
N GLY A 105 13.20 24.93 8.42
CA GLY A 105 14.30 25.62 9.10
C GLY A 105 15.67 25.51 8.43
N ASN A 106 15.78 24.83 7.28
CA ASN A 106 16.98 24.80 6.46
C ASN A 106 16.61 24.68 4.97
N CYS A 107 16.27 25.80 4.34
CA CYS A 107 15.82 25.88 2.94
C CYS A 107 16.82 25.27 1.94
N ASP A 108 18.09 25.14 2.31
CA ASP A 108 19.17 24.57 1.48
C ASP A 108 19.34 23.04 1.62
N ARG A 109 18.46 22.36 2.36
CA ARG A 109 18.55 20.92 2.63
C ARG A 109 17.34 20.17 2.09
N ILE A 110 17.34 19.93 0.79
CA ILE A 110 16.43 18.97 0.13
C ILE A 110 17.08 17.57 0.23
N PRO A 111 16.39 16.52 0.71
CA PRO A 111 16.95 15.19 0.89
C PRO A 111 17.68 14.65 -0.35
N ASP A 112 17.06 14.73 -1.54
CA ASP A 112 17.68 14.29 -2.80
C ASP A 112 18.99 15.05 -3.08
N VAL A 113 18.98 16.37 -2.92
CA VAL A 113 20.16 17.22 -3.14
C VAL A 113 21.26 16.90 -2.14
N VAL A 114 20.91 16.68 -0.87
CA VAL A 114 21.87 16.31 0.19
C VAL A 114 22.43 14.92 -0.07
N SER A 115 21.61 13.96 -0.52
CA SER A 115 22.06 12.61 -0.86
C SER A 115 23.07 12.60 -2.00
N GLN A 116 22.87 13.44 -3.03
CA GLN A 116 23.79 13.56 -4.16
C GLN A 116 25.09 14.25 -3.76
N ARG A 117 25.02 15.25 -2.87
CA ARG A 117 26.20 16.01 -2.39
C ARG A 117 26.99 15.26 -1.32
N THR A 118 26.40 14.28 -0.64
CA THR A 118 27.04 13.57 0.47
C THR A 118 27.07 12.08 0.19
N SER A 119 28.25 11.46 0.19
CA SER A 119 28.38 9.98 0.10
C SER A 119 27.95 9.26 1.39
N ARG A 120 27.02 9.84 2.14
CA ARG A 120 26.54 9.38 3.45
C ARG A 120 25.25 8.56 3.36
N VAL A 121 24.68 8.41 2.17
CA VAL A 121 23.56 7.52 1.92
C VAL A 121 24.11 6.18 1.42
N HIS A 122 23.86 5.13 2.18
CA HIS A 122 24.22 3.76 1.81
C HIS A 122 22.95 2.99 1.49
N SER A 123 22.96 2.24 0.39
CA SER A 123 21.90 1.29 0.10
C SER A 123 21.84 0.27 1.23
N VAL A 124 20.65 0.04 1.77
CA VAL A 124 20.43 -1.04 2.73
C VAL A 124 20.54 -2.35 1.96
N ASN A 125 21.37 -3.28 2.44
CA ASN A 125 21.45 -4.61 1.86
C ASN A 125 20.04 -5.24 1.89
N PRO A 126 19.47 -5.68 0.75
CA PRO A 126 18.14 -6.29 0.73
C PRO A 126 17.99 -7.47 1.68
N ALA A 127 19.07 -8.24 1.93
CA ALA A 127 19.05 -9.34 2.90
C ALA A 127 18.88 -8.89 4.36
N MET A 128 19.04 -7.60 4.65
CA MET A 128 18.68 -7.06 5.96
C MET A 128 17.17 -6.90 6.08
N ILE A 129 16.47 -6.56 4.99
CA ILE A 129 15.02 -6.36 4.99
C ILE A 129 14.35 -7.72 5.18
N PRO A 130 13.55 -7.90 6.25
CA PRO A 130 12.90 -9.17 6.50
C PRO A 130 11.82 -9.45 5.45
N SER A 131 11.51 -10.73 5.22
CA SER A 131 10.29 -11.08 4.51
C SER A 131 9.06 -10.64 5.32
N MET A 132 7.89 -10.64 4.68
CA MET A 132 6.63 -10.39 5.39
C MET A 132 6.45 -11.37 6.54
N GLU A 133 6.69 -12.66 6.26
CA GLU A 133 6.55 -13.75 7.23
C GLU A 133 7.50 -13.57 8.40
N ASP A 134 8.77 -13.24 8.13
CA ASP A 134 9.77 -12.97 9.16
C ASP A 134 9.37 -11.75 10.00
N ALA A 135 8.91 -10.69 9.36
CA ALA A 135 8.49 -9.46 10.03
C ALA A 135 7.31 -9.69 10.98
N VAL A 136 6.31 -10.41 10.49
CA VAL A 136 5.14 -10.84 11.25
C VAL A 136 5.55 -11.71 12.43
N GLN A 137 6.41 -12.72 12.21
CA GLN A 137 6.90 -13.60 13.27
C GLN A 137 7.68 -12.82 14.34
N MET A 138 8.61 -11.95 13.93
CA MET A 138 9.38 -11.10 14.85
C MET A 138 8.47 -10.20 15.70
N TYR A 139 7.38 -9.70 15.12
CA TYR A 139 6.40 -8.90 15.86
C TYR A 139 5.63 -9.74 16.88
N THR A 140 5.17 -10.93 16.50
CA THR A 140 4.47 -11.86 17.39
C THR A 140 5.37 -12.34 18.53
N ASP A 141 6.64 -12.67 18.25
CA ASP A 141 7.64 -13.07 19.25
C ASP A 141 7.90 -11.96 20.28
N ALA A 142 7.75 -10.70 19.87
CA ALA A 142 7.83 -9.54 20.76
C ALA A 142 6.55 -9.31 21.60
N GLY A 143 5.59 -10.23 21.58
CA GLY A 143 4.29 -10.13 22.25
C GLY A 143 3.26 -9.32 21.46
N GLY A 144 3.56 -9.00 20.20
CA GLY A 144 2.62 -8.42 19.26
C GLY A 144 1.46 -9.37 18.97
N HIS A 145 0.30 -8.80 18.69
CA HIS A 145 -0.85 -9.55 18.17
C HIS A 145 -1.19 -8.94 16.82
N ILE A 146 -1.16 -9.76 15.78
CA ILE A 146 -1.51 -9.41 14.40
C ILE A 146 -2.54 -10.42 13.91
N THR A 147 -3.51 -9.94 13.14
CA THR A 147 -4.47 -10.82 12.46
C THR A 147 -3.76 -11.44 11.25
N HIS A 148 -3.59 -12.76 11.25
CA HIS A 148 -2.80 -13.48 10.25
C HIS A 148 -3.60 -13.87 9.01
N ASP A 149 -4.90 -14.09 9.15
CA ASP A 149 -5.71 -14.73 8.11
C ASP A 149 -6.71 -13.74 7.52
N SER A 150 -6.38 -13.23 6.34
CA SER A 150 -7.38 -12.68 5.43
C SER A 150 -7.30 -13.44 4.12
N SER A 151 -8.30 -14.27 3.84
CA SER A 151 -8.49 -14.88 2.51
C SER A 151 -9.02 -13.88 1.47
N PHE A 152 -8.96 -12.59 1.79
CA PHE A 152 -9.52 -11.52 0.97
C PHE A 152 -8.61 -11.26 -0.23
N GLY A 153 -9.23 -11.18 -1.42
CA GLY A 153 -8.53 -10.75 -2.61
C GLY A 153 -7.59 -11.78 -3.23
N ILE A 154 -7.80 -13.07 -2.94
CA ILE A 154 -7.04 -14.14 -3.60
C ILE A 154 -7.39 -14.15 -5.09
N ASP A 155 -6.36 -14.17 -5.95
CA ASP A 155 -6.55 -14.24 -7.39
C ASP A 155 -7.17 -15.59 -7.79
N PRO A 156 -8.41 -15.62 -8.34
CA PRO A 156 -9.05 -16.87 -8.76
C PRO A 156 -8.32 -17.55 -9.92
N LEU A 157 -7.47 -16.82 -10.64
CA LEU A 157 -6.69 -17.29 -11.79
C LEU A 157 -5.22 -17.52 -11.46
N ALA A 158 -4.83 -17.50 -10.18
CA ALA A 158 -3.43 -17.63 -9.72
C ALA A 158 -2.68 -18.85 -10.30
N SER A 159 -3.40 -19.89 -10.74
CA SER A 159 -2.82 -21.09 -11.33
C SER A 159 -2.55 -21.00 -12.84
N SER A 160 -2.88 -19.88 -13.51
CA SER A 160 -2.78 -19.76 -14.98
C SER A 160 -2.32 -18.37 -15.41
N ASP A 161 -1.02 -18.25 -15.69
CA ASP A 161 -0.41 -17.01 -16.22
C ASP A 161 -1.08 -16.53 -17.51
N THR A 162 -1.55 -17.44 -18.37
CA THR A 162 -2.23 -17.06 -19.62
C THR A 162 -3.53 -16.32 -19.33
N LEU A 163 -4.35 -16.79 -18.38
CA LEU A 163 -5.61 -16.16 -18.02
C LEU A 163 -5.38 -14.85 -17.25
N ILE A 164 -4.34 -14.80 -16.41
CA ILE A 164 -3.90 -13.56 -15.74
C ILE A 164 -3.55 -12.48 -16.76
N ASN A 165 -2.67 -12.80 -17.72
CA ASN A 165 -2.24 -11.85 -18.74
C ASN A 165 -3.40 -11.38 -19.62
N GLN A 166 -4.32 -12.29 -19.97
CA GLN A 166 -5.51 -11.93 -20.73
C GLN A 166 -6.39 -10.95 -19.94
N ARG A 167 -6.70 -11.25 -18.67
CA ARG A 167 -7.49 -10.39 -17.79
C ARG A 167 -6.87 -9.00 -17.65
N GLU A 168 -5.57 -8.92 -17.42
CA GLU A 168 -4.88 -7.64 -17.25
C GLU A 168 -4.89 -6.82 -18.55
N THR A 169 -4.73 -7.49 -19.69
CA THR A 169 -4.85 -6.85 -21.01
C THR A 169 -6.27 -6.30 -21.24
N GLU A 170 -7.30 -7.06 -20.88
CA GLU A 170 -8.70 -6.63 -20.95
C GLU A 170 -8.96 -5.44 -20.03
N PHE A 171 -8.47 -5.49 -18.78
CA PHE A 171 -8.59 -4.38 -17.84
C PHE A 171 -7.95 -3.09 -18.37
N ILE A 172 -6.71 -3.18 -18.88
CA ILE A 172 -5.97 -2.02 -19.43
C ILE A 172 -6.68 -1.44 -20.66
N ARG A 173 -7.28 -2.29 -21.50
CA ARG A 173 -8.02 -1.83 -22.68
C ARG A 173 -9.27 -1.04 -22.31
N ASP A 174 -9.96 -1.47 -21.25
CA ASP A 174 -11.32 -1.01 -20.94
C ASP A 174 -11.35 0.08 -19.84
N ASN A 175 -10.20 0.40 -19.23
CA ASN A 175 -10.10 1.36 -18.14
C ASN A 175 -8.96 2.38 -18.35
N LEU A 176 -9.07 3.52 -17.66
CA LEU A 176 -8.01 4.53 -17.64
C LEU A 176 -6.78 4.02 -16.90
N ALA A 177 -5.64 4.68 -17.15
CA ALA A 177 -4.40 4.35 -16.47
C ALA A 177 -4.52 4.57 -14.95
N PHE A 178 -3.84 3.74 -14.16
CA PHE A 178 -3.90 3.85 -12.71
C PHE A 178 -3.40 5.21 -12.18
N GLU A 179 -2.55 5.93 -12.91
CA GLU A 179 -2.15 7.30 -12.59
C GLU A 179 -3.31 8.30 -12.62
N GLU A 180 -4.25 8.11 -13.55
CA GLU A 180 -5.45 8.94 -13.68
C GLU A 180 -6.46 8.58 -12.59
N ILE A 181 -6.66 7.28 -12.35
CA ILE A 181 -7.51 6.76 -11.26
C ILE A 181 -6.99 7.28 -9.91
N TYR A 182 -5.69 7.19 -9.66
CA TYR A 182 -5.03 7.76 -8.49
C TYR A 182 -5.32 9.26 -8.36
N SER A 183 -5.09 10.02 -9.42
CA SER A 183 -5.21 11.49 -9.38
C SER A 183 -6.67 11.91 -9.12
N ASN A 184 -7.65 11.17 -9.65
CA ASN A 184 -9.06 11.39 -9.35
C ASN A 184 -9.42 11.03 -7.90
N THR A 185 -8.88 9.93 -7.38
CA THR A 185 -9.11 9.46 -6.01
C THR A 185 -8.55 10.43 -4.97
N ILE A 186 -7.29 10.84 -5.11
CA ILE A 186 -6.63 11.72 -4.14
C ILE A 186 -7.24 13.14 -4.08
N ASN A 187 -7.87 13.57 -5.17
CA ASN A 187 -8.57 14.86 -5.25
C ASN A 187 -10.01 14.80 -4.70
N GLY A 188 -10.43 13.65 -4.17
CA GLY A 188 -11.72 13.49 -3.47
C GLY A 188 -12.92 13.21 -4.36
N ASP A 189 -12.74 12.91 -5.64
CA ASP A 189 -13.83 12.51 -6.54
C ASP A 189 -14.04 10.98 -6.48
N GLY A 190 -12.98 10.21 -6.74
CA GLY A 190 -13.02 8.74 -6.63
C GLY A 190 -13.90 8.01 -7.65
N SER A 191 -14.69 8.72 -8.47
CA SER A 191 -15.58 8.10 -9.47
C SER A 191 -14.87 7.22 -10.50
N LEU A 192 -13.61 7.54 -10.85
CA LEU A 192 -12.81 6.71 -11.75
C LEU A 192 -12.42 5.38 -11.10
N MET A 193 -12.18 5.38 -9.79
CA MET A 193 -11.90 4.17 -9.04
C MET A 193 -13.15 3.29 -8.91
N VAL A 194 -14.31 3.91 -8.61
CA VAL A 194 -15.61 3.21 -8.64
C VAL A 194 -15.85 2.56 -10.01
N SER A 195 -15.67 3.34 -11.07
CA SER A 195 -15.88 2.86 -12.46
C SER A 195 -14.94 1.71 -12.80
N ALA A 196 -13.67 1.80 -12.41
CA ALA A 196 -12.68 0.75 -12.65
C ALA A 196 -13.03 -0.55 -11.92
N VAL A 197 -13.43 -0.47 -10.63
CA VAL A 197 -13.85 -1.66 -9.87
C VAL A 197 -15.08 -2.31 -10.50
N LEU A 198 -16.12 -1.53 -10.82
CA LEU A 198 -17.35 -2.07 -11.41
C LEU A 198 -17.13 -2.62 -12.82
N SER A 199 -16.32 -1.94 -13.64
CA SER A 199 -15.91 -2.42 -14.95
C SER A 199 -15.23 -3.77 -14.81
N PHE A 200 -14.29 -3.89 -13.86
CA PHE A 200 -13.53 -5.13 -13.67
C PHE A 200 -14.39 -6.29 -13.18
N ILE A 201 -15.35 -6.04 -12.28
CA ILE A 201 -16.34 -7.03 -11.86
C ILE A 201 -17.18 -7.53 -13.05
N ASN A 202 -17.51 -6.64 -13.98
CA ASN A 202 -18.32 -6.96 -15.15
C ASN A 202 -17.56 -7.67 -16.28
N THR A 203 -16.22 -7.68 -16.26
CA THR A 203 -15.40 -8.49 -17.17
C THR A 203 -15.55 -9.98 -16.79
N ARG A 204 -16.66 -10.59 -17.22
CA ARG A 204 -17.09 -11.97 -16.90
C ARG A 204 -16.22 -13.06 -17.55
N ASN A 205 -14.93 -13.09 -17.23
CA ASN A 205 -14.01 -14.19 -17.54
C ASN A 205 -13.35 -14.80 -16.28
N LEU A 206 -13.86 -14.46 -15.08
CA LEU A 206 -13.27 -14.89 -13.79
C LEU A 206 -13.91 -16.14 -13.16
N SER A 207 -14.92 -16.71 -13.80
CA SER A 207 -15.52 -17.99 -13.40
C SER A 207 -15.06 -19.09 -14.35
N CYS A 208 -14.30 -20.06 -13.82
CA CYS A 208 -14.10 -21.36 -14.45
C CYS A 208 -15.44 -22.07 -14.73
#